data_AF-A0A5C5SAJ2-F1
#
_entry.id   AF-A0A5C5SAJ2-F1
#
_cell.length_a   1.000
_cell.length_b   1.000
_cell.length_c   1.000
_cell.angle_alpha   90.00
_cell.angle_beta   90.00
_cell.angle_gamma   90.00
#
_symmetry.space_group_name_H-M   'P 1'
#
loop_
_entity.id
_entity.type
_entity.pdbx_description
1 polymer ?
#
loop_
_entity_poly.entity_id
_entity_poly.type
_entity_poly.pdbx_seq_one_letter_code
_entity_poly.pdbx_strand_id
1 'polypeptide(L)'
;MAELNGKEALRIAIGLFRASADSKSTDGAPVLTKLEEAAKLGKIVFENLGGLEGDTNLTTGVIRMSEYLIAEPAKLSIWLVHEGFHAAAKRGSLEIDEEIESRSLQARYWQSLMAGVSFEGKKYTVKSGMLLEMHYKNRILDWVLTMPDYTNTKGFLTARWIIAHIQHWGGPANREKNTRQMYIAELMKPPSLTELAPGARALFDILRSAPLAEARDLITFVGGGDFAKGRKMIAERIGKVWGGSAVIEHFTNDVVAWQKMTAIDLGMVPRAR
;
A
#
# COMPACT_ATOMS: atom_id res chain seq x y z
N MET A 1 30.42 -24.30 11.15
CA MET A 1 29.31 -24.61 10.22
C MET A 1 29.84 -24.37 8.82
N ALA A 2 29.64 -25.29 7.87
CA ALA A 2 30.07 -25.04 6.49
C ALA A 2 29.33 -23.82 5.93
N GLU A 3 30.03 -22.93 5.23
CA GLU A 3 29.42 -21.79 4.55
C GLU A 3 28.48 -22.31 3.45
N LEU A 4 27.24 -21.80 3.44
CA LEU A 4 26.31 -22.10 2.36
C LEU A 4 26.80 -21.42 1.08
N ASN A 5 26.82 -22.15 -0.03
CA ASN A 5 26.97 -21.53 -1.34
C ASN A 5 25.60 -21.03 -1.86
N GLY A 6 25.60 -20.12 -2.82
CA GLY A 6 24.37 -19.52 -3.34
C GLY A 6 23.36 -20.54 -3.91
N LYS A 7 23.84 -21.63 -4.51
CA LYS A 7 22.97 -22.70 -5.04
C LYS A 7 22.22 -23.42 -3.92
N GLU A 8 22.91 -23.73 -2.83
CA GLU A 8 22.31 -24.39 -1.67
C GLU A 8 21.35 -23.45 -0.92
N ALA A 9 21.74 -22.19 -0.73
CA ALA A 9 20.88 -21.18 -0.13
C ALA A 9 19.58 -21.00 -0.94
N LEU A 10 19.68 -20.93 -2.27
CA LEU A 10 18.53 -20.81 -3.18
C LEU A 10 17.62 -22.04 -3.11
N ARG A 11 18.21 -23.25 -3.11
CA ARG A 11 17.46 -24.51 -3.01
C ARG A 11 16.65 -24.57 -1.72
N ILE A 12 17.26 -24.22 -0.58
CA ILE A 12 16.57 -24.14 0.71
C ILE A 12 15.48 -23.07 0.65
N ALA A 13 15.79 -21.86 0.15
CA ALA A 13 14.85 -20.75 0.15
C ALA A 13 13.57 -21.03 -0.67
N ILE A 14 13.71 -21.57 -1.89
CA ILE A 14 12.55 -22.00 -2.70
C ILE A 14 11.84 -23.18 -2.03
N GLY A 15 12.59 -24.12 -1.46
CA GLY A 15 12.06 -25.26 -0.72
C GLY A 15 11.18 -24.84 0.47
N LEU A 16 11.57 -23.80 1.20
CA LEU A 16 10.79 -23.23 2.29
C LEU A 16 9.47 -22.64 1.80
N PHE A 17 9.49 -21.84 0.72
CA PHE A 17 8.25 -21.30 0.18
C PHE A 17 7.32 -22.43 -0.29
N ARG A 18 7.85 -23.41 -1.04
CA ARG A 18 7.10 -24.60 -1.49
C ARG A 18 6.47 -25.39 -0.35
N ALA A 19 7.13 -25.45 0.80
CA ALA A 19 6.63 -26.18 1.97
C ALA A 19 5.54 -25.41 2.74
N SER A 20 5.38 -24.11 2.49
CA SER A 20 4.35 -23.29 3.14
C SER A 20 2.95 -23.50 2.54
N ALA A 21 1.92 -23.10 3.27
CA ALA A 21 0.57 -23.04 2.72
C ALA A 21 0.42 -21.90 1.69
N ASP A 22 1.19 -20.83 1.85
CA ASP A 22 1.13 -19.64 1.01
C ASP A 22 1.48 -19.93 -0.45
N SER A 23 2.38 -20.88 -0.73
CA SER A 23 2.69 -21.25 -2.12
C SER A 23 1.56 -21.97 -2.86
N LYS A 24 0.48 -22.35 -2.16
CA LYS A 24 -0.71 -23.00 -2.73
C LYS A 24 -1.87 -22.01 -2.92
N SER A 25 -1.72 -20.78 -2.45
CA SER A 25 -2.70 -19.72 -2.66
C SER A 25 -2.76 -19.31 -4.14
N THR A 26 -3.86 -18.65 -4.54
CA THR A 26 -4.08 -18.20 -5.92
C THR A 26 -2.96 -17.32 -6.45
N ASP A 27 -2.42 -16.44 -5.61
CA ASP A 27 -1.31 -15.55 -5.91
C ASP A 27 0.07 -16.19 -5.64
N GLY A 28 0.18 -17.13 -4.70
CA GLY A 28 1.44 -17.81 -4.40
C GLY A 28 1.87 -18.90 -5.40
N ALA A 29 0.93 -19.64 -5.99
CA ALA A 29 1.27 -20.73 -6.92
C ALA A 29 1.97 -20.25 -8.22
N PRO A 30 1.54 -19.15 -8.86
CA PRO A 30 2.28 -18.55 -9.97
C PRO A 30 3.70 -18.11 -9.58
N VAL A 31 3.87 -17.54 -8.38
CA VAL A 31 5.18 -17.11 -7.86
C VAL A 31 6.12 -18.31 -7.69
N LEU A 32 5.65 -19.39 -7.06
CA LEU A 32 6.47 -20.60 -6.91
C LEU A 32 6.89 -21.15 -8.26
N THR A 33 5.95 -21.27 -9.20
CA THR A 33 6.24 -21.73 -10.57
C THR A 33 7.31 -20.87 -11.22
N LYS A 34 7.22 -19.53 -11.06
CA LYS A 34 8.16 -18.60 -11.65
C LYS A 34 9.55 -18.69 -11.02
N LEU A 35 9.63 -18.87 -9.71
CA LEU A 35 10.90 -19.04 -8.99
C LEU A 35 11.60 -20.35 -9.39
N GLU A 36 10.87 -21.44 -9.54
CA GLU A 36 11.42 -22.73 -9.99
C GLU A 36 11.95 -22.65 -11.43
N GLU A 37 11.20 -22.00 -12.33
CA GLU A 37 11.63 -21.73 -13.70
C GLU A 37 12.91 -20.87 -13.72
N ALA A 38 12.92 -19.74 -12.99
CA ALA A 38 14.05 -18.84 -12.92
C ALA A 38 15.30 -19.52 -12.35
N ALA A 39 15.16 -20.32 -11.28
CA ALA A 39 16.25 -21.09 -10.70
C ALA A 39 16.82 -22.11 -11.70
N LYS A 40 15.96 -22.85 -12.42
CA LYS A 40 16.38 -23.83 -13.43
C LYS A 40 17.14 -23.18 -14.59
N LEU A 41 16.76 -21.96 -14.95
CA LEU A 41 17.38 -21.18 -16.03
C LEU A 41 18.60 -20.35 -15.57
N GLY A 42 18.96 -20.39 -14.29
CA GLY A 42 20.05 -19.57 -13.76
C GLY A 42 19.75 -18.06 -13.77
N LYS A 43 18.47 -17.68 -13.74
CA LYS A 43 18.00 -16.28 -13.71
C LYS A 43 17.87 -15.70 -12.32
N ILE A 44 18.25 -16.45 -11.29
CA ILE A 44 18.35 -15.95 -9.92
C ILE A 44 19.84 -15.81 -9.61
N VAL A 45 20.31 -14.57 -9.45
CA VAL A 45 21.72 -14.25 -9.24
C VAL A 45 21.91 -13.54 -7.91
N PHE A 46 23.11 -13.70 -7.33
CA PHE A 46 23.51 -13.01 -6.11
C PHE A 46 24.54 -11.95 -6.46
N GLU A 47 24.32 -10.71 -6.04
CA GLU A 47 25.21 -9.58 -6.29
C GLU A 47 25.13 -8.53 -5.16
N ASN A 48 26.00 -7.52 -5.19
CA ASN A 48 25.91 -6.38 -4.29
C ASN A 48 24.93 -5.34 -4.83
N LEU A 49 23.77 -5.20 -4.17
CA LEU A 49 22.68 -4.32 -4.59
C LEU A 49 22.68 -2.95 -3.90
N GLY A 50 23.78 -2.54 -3.26
CA GLY A 50 23.88 -1.19 -2.69
C GLY A 50 22.86 -0.87 -1.58
N GLY A 51 22.41 -1.90 -0.84
CA GLY A 51 21.48 -1.77 0.27
C GLY A 51 20.09 -2.37 0.03
N LEU A 52 19.76 -2.74 -1.21
CA LEU A 52 18.51 -3.48 -1.51
C LEU A 52 18.67 -4.98 -1.19
N GLU A 53 17.59 -5.62 -0.76
CA GLU A 53 17.59 -7.07 -0.53
C GLU A 53 17.32 -7.88 -1.80
N GLY A 54 16.51 -7.34 -2.70
CA GLY A 54 16.13 -7.94 -3.97
C GLY A 54 15.79 -6.88 -5.00
N ASP A 55 15.90 -7.26 -6.27
CA ASP A 55 15.45 -6.47 -7.42
C ASP A 55 15.14 -7.40 -8.59
N THR A 56 14.13 -7.08 -9.39
CA THR A 56 13.72 -7.86 -10.54
C THR A 56 13.79 -7.02 -11.80
N ASN A 57 14.60 -7.46 -12.76
CA ASN A 57 14.54 -6.90 -14.10
C ASN A 57 13.30 -7.43 -14.83
N LEU A 58 12.24 -6.63 -14.88
CA LEU A 58 10.95 -7.01 -15.49
C LEU A 58 11.05 -7.38 -16.97
N THR A 59 12.03 -6.85 -17.70
CA THR A 59 12.24 -7.12 -19.13
C THR A 59 12.87 -8.50 -19.35
N THR A 60 13.89 -8.85 -18.56
CA THR A 60 14.65 -10.10 -18.74
C THR A 60 14.14 -11.24 -17.86
N GLY A 61 13.37 -10.90 -16.82
CA GLY A 61 12.94 -11.81 -15.76
C GLY A 61 14.08 -12.28 -14.87
N VAL A 62 15.20 -11.55 -14.81
CA VAL A 62 16.32 -11.83 -13.91
C VAL A 62 15.99 -11.28 -12.52
N ILE A 63 16.04 -12.17 -11.52
CA ILE A 63 15.86 -11.85 -10.10
C ILE A 63 17.25 -11.74 -9.48
N ARG A 64 17.56 -10.59 -8.90
CA ARG A 64 18.85 -10.27 -8.29
C ARG A 64 18.64 -10.19 -6.79
N MET A 65 19.45 -10.93 -6.04
CA MET A 65 19.37 -10.99 -4.58
C MET A 65 20.68 -10.48 -3.99
N SER A 66 20.60 -9.80 -2.85
CA SER A 66 21.81 -9.38 -2.14
C SER A 66 22.64 -10.59 -1.68
N GLU A 67 23.95 -10.58 -1.92
CA GLU A 67 24.87 -11.67 -1.55
C GLU A 67 24.81 -12.07 -0.07
N TYR A 68 24.62 -11.10 0.83
CA TYR A 68 24.58 -11.40 2.26
C TYR A 68 23.42 -12.34 2.64
N LEU A 69 22.36 -12.42 1.83
CA LEU A 69 21.22 -13.30 2.05
C LEU A 69 21.56 -14.79 1.88
N ILE A 70 22.71 -15.13 1.27
CA ILE A 70 23.17 -16.52 1.15
C ILE A 70 23.28 -17.18 2.52
N ALA A 71 23.72 -16.43 3.53
CA ALA A 71 23.85 -16.91 4.91
C ALA A 71 22.50 -17.05 5.64
N GLU A 72 21.42 -16.47 5.11
CA GLU A 72 20.11 -16.37 5.75
C GLU A 72 18.99 -16.91 4.84
N PRO A 73 18.94 -18.23 4.54
CA PRO A 73 18.01 -18.79 3.55
C PRO A 73 16.52 -18.54 3.86
N ALA A 74 16.15 -18.39 5.13
CA ALA A 74 14.79 -18.01 5.51
C ALA A 74 14.47 -16.56 5.09
N LYS A 75 15.38 -15.61 5.37
CA LYS A 75 15.25 -14.22 4.93
C LYS A 75 15.32 -14.09 3.41
N LEU A 76 16.23 -14.84 2.77
CA LEU A 76 16.29 -14.97 1.32
C LEU A 76 14.95 -15.41 0.73
N SER A 77 14.30 -16.42 1.32
CA SER A 77 13.01 -16.92 0.82
C SER A 77 11.91 -15.86 0.84
N ILE A 78 11.89 -15.00 1.86
CA ILE A 78 10.91 -13.91 1.98
C ILE A 78 11.05 -12.92 0.85
N TRP A 79 12.29 -12.53 0.53
CA TRP A 79 12.54 -11.58 -0.54
C TRP A 79 12.38 -12.21 -1.92
N LEU A 80 12.75 -13.48 -2.09
CA LEU A 80 12.46 -14.22 -3.33
C LEU A 80 10.97 -14.30 -3.62
N VAL A 81 10.10 -14.42 -2.62
CA VAL A 81 8.64 -14.40 -2.84
C VAL A 81 8.19 -13.05 -3.40
N HIS A 82 8.73 -11.94 -2.90
CA HIS A 82 8.42 -10.61 -3.40
C HIS A 82 8.93 -10.42 -4.84
N GLU A 83 10.21 -10.69 -5.10
CA GLU A 83 10.80 -10.58 -6.44
C GLU A 83 10.20 -11.56 -7.45
N GLY A 84 9.87 -12.78 -6.99
CA GLY A 84 9.19 -13.78 -7.78
C GLY A 84 7.78 -13.34 -8.20
N PHE A 85 7.12 -12.51 -7.39
CA PHE A 85 5.84 -11.90 -7.74
C PHE A 85 5.99 -10.92 -8.90
N HIS A 86 6.95 -9.99 -8.81
CA HIS A 86 7.30 -9.08 -9.89
C HIS A 86 7.57 -9.82 -11.20
N ALA A 87 8.38 -10.88 -11.13
CA ALA A 87 8.70 -11.72 -12.28
C ALA A 87 7.49 -12.50 -12.84
N ALA A 88 6.48 -12.80 -12.01
CA ALA A 88 5.28 -13.54 -12.39
C ALA A 88 4.17 -12.63 -12.95
N ALA A 89 4.09 -11.37 -12.50
CA ALA A 89 3.00 -10.45 -12.81
C ALA A 89 2.88 -10.10 -14.30
N LYS A 90 3.92 -10.34 -15.13
CA LYS A 90 3.97 -10.03 -16.58
C LYS A 90 3.58 -8.58 -16.94
N ARG A 91 3.55 -7.66 -15.98
CA ARG A 91 3.30 -6.24 -16.23
C ARG A 91 4.66 -5.60 -16.51
N GLY A 92 4.79 -4.91 -17.63
CA GLY A 92 6.05 -4.26 -18.03
C GLY A 92 6.46 -3.06 -17.15
N SER A 93 5.73 -2.82 -16.05
CA SER A 93 5.96 -1.77 -15.07
C SER A 93 5.47 -2.23 -13.70
N LEU A 94 6.17 -1.79 -12.65
CA LEU A 94 5.73 -1.89 -11.26
C LEU A 94 4.53 -0.97 -11.04
N GLU A 95 3.39 -1.54 -10.65
CA GLU A 95 2.15 -0.79 -10.38
C GLU A 95 1.84 -0.83 -8.87
N ILE A 96 1.09 0.16 -8.37
CA ILE A 96 0.73 0.22 -6.94
C ILE A 96 0.00 -1.05 -6.49
N ASP A 97 -0.95 -1.54 -7.29
CA ASP A 97 -1.74 -2.73 -6.96
C ASP A 97 -0.86 -3.98 -6.86
N GLU A 98 0.03 -4.13 -7.84
CA GLU A 98 0.97 -5.24 -7.92
C GLU A 98 1.91 -5.23 -6.69
N GLU A 99 2.50 -4.07 -6.35
CA GLU A 99 3.36 -3.96 -5.16
C GLU A 99 2.58 -4.28 -3.88
N ILE A 100 1.33 -3.84 -3.74
CA ILE A 100 0.52 -4.16 -2.55
C ILE A 100 0.25 -5.66 -2.47
N GLU A 101 -0.09 -6.30 -3.59
CA GLU A 101 -0.33 -7.73 -3.65
C GLU A 101 0.94 -8.53 -3.34
N SER A 102 2.07 -8.16 -3.93
CA SER A 102 3.36 -8.82 -3.69
C SER A 102 3.80 -8.69 -2.23
N ARG A 103 3.67 -7.50 -1.63
CA ARG A 103 3.92 -7.27 -0.20
C ARG A 103 2.94 -7.99 0.70
N SER A 104 1.69 -8.14 0.28
CA SER A 104 0.69 -8.91 1.03
C SER A 104 1.02 -10.39 1.06
N LEU A 105 1.40 -10.99 -0.08
CA LEU A 105 1.88 -12.37 -0.12
C LEU A 105 3.17 -12.53 0.70
N GLN A 106 4.12 -11.60 0.56
CA GLN A 106 5.36 -11.57 1.34
C GLN A 106 5.07 -11.56 2.84
N ALA A 107 4.11 -10.74 3.31
CA ALA A 107 3.73 -10.66 4.71
C ALA A 107 3.10 -11.96 5.22
N ARG A 108 2.16 -12.57 4.47
CA ARG A 108 1.56 -13.86 4.86
C ARG A 108 2.61 -14.96 4.97
N TYR A 109 3.51 -15.04 3.99
CA TYR A 109 4.61 -16.00 4.03
C TYR A 109 5.60 -15.73 5.17
N TRP A 110 5.86 -14.46 5.49
CA TRP A 110 6.65 -14.08 6.67
C TRP A 110 6.00 -14.62 7.95
N GLN A 111 4.68 -14.51 8.10
CA GLN A 111 3.94 -15.07 9.23
C GLN A 111 4.09 -16.60 9.32
N SER A 112 4.01 -17.31 8.18
CA SER A 112 4.28 -18.75 8.12
C SER A 112 5.68 -19.10 8.61
N LEU A 113 6.70 -18.34 8.21
CA LEU A 113 8.08 -18.52 8.69
C LEU A 113 8.22 -18.17 10.18
N MET A 114 7.47 -17.22 10.73
CA MET A 114 7.48 -16.99 12.18
C MET A 114 6.91 -18.16 12.97
N ALA A 115 5.83 -18.79 12.49
CA ALA A 115 5.32 -20.04 13.07
C ALA A 115 6.31 -21.22 12.87
N GLY A 116 7.11 -21.09 11.81
CA GLY A 116 8.25 -21.91 11.47
C GLY A 116 7.90 -22.99 10.46
N VAL A 117 8.62 -22.96 9.34
CA VAL A 117 8.43 -23.86 8.20
C VAL A 117 9.52 -24.92 8.23
N SER A 118 9.13 -26.18 8.04
CA SER A 118 10.06 -27.31 8.00
C SER A 118 10.44 -27.64 6.56
N PHE A 119 11.73 -27.77 6.29
CA PHE A 119 12.27 -28.24 5.02
C PHE A 119 13.40 -29.22 5.31
N GLU A 120 13.33 -30.42 4.73
CA GLU A 120 14.32 -31.51 4.88
C GLU A 120 14.67 -31.81 6.35
N GLY A 121 13.64 -31.91 7.20
CA GLY A 121 13.79 -32.25 8.62
C GLY A 121 14.31 -31.11 9.50
N LYS A 122 14.63 -29.93 8.94
CA LYS A 122 15.02 -28.74 9.71
C LYS A 122 13.90 -27.70 9.71
N LYS A 123 13.62 -27.14 10.88
CA LYS A 123 12.67 -26.03 11.07
C LYS A 123 13.41 -24.70 10.90
N TYR A 124 12.85 -23.80 10.10
CA TYR A 124 13.36 -22.47 9.83
C TYR A 124 12.39 -21.42 10.35
N THR A 125 12.93 -20.38 10.98
CA THR A 125 12.15 -19.28 11.54
C THR A 125 12.79 -17.93 11.25
N VAL A 126 11.97 -16.88 11.24
CA VAL A 126 12.43 -15.50 11.16
C VAL A 126 11.87 -14.69 12.33
N LYS A 127 12.49 -13.54 12.62
CA LYS A 127 11.95 -12.57 13.58
C LYS A 127 10.85 -11.73 12.93
N SER A 128 10.01 -11.11 13.75
CA SER A 128 9.02 -10.13 13.28
C SER A 128 9.69 -8.94 12.58
N GLY A 129 8.97 -8.28 11.68
CA GLY A 129 9.41 -7.10 10.96
C GLY A 129 8.28 -6.11 10.69
N MET A 130 8.64 -4.91 10.23
CA MET A 130 7.71 -3.79 9.96
C MET A 130 6.60 -4.18 8.96
N LEU A 131 6.93 -4.97 7.93
CA LEU A 131 5.96 -5.41 6.92
C LEU A 131 4.75 -6.14 7.53
N LEU A 132 4.98 -6.98 8.55
CA LEU A 132 3.89 -7.68 9.24
C LEU A 132 2.98 -6.72 9.99
N GLU A 133 3.56 -5.74 10.68
CA GLU A 133 2.78 -4.70 11.37
C GLU A 133 1.90 -3.94 10.37
N MET A 134 2.47 -3.55 9.23
CA MET A 134 1.72 -2.90 8.16
C MET A 134 0.63 -3.81 7.60
N HIS A 135 0.91 -5.10 7.40
CA HIS A 135 -0.09 -6.06 6.93
C HIS A 135 -1.28 -6.20 7.91
N TYR A 136 -1.02 -6.44 9.20
CA TYR A 136 -2.08 -6.60 10.20
C TYR A 136 -2.92 -5.33 10.38
N LYS A 137 -2.27 -4.17 10.27
CA LYS A 137 -2.97 -2.88 10.31
C LYS A 137 -3.62 -2.52 8.98
N ASN A 138 -3.57 -3.36 7.94
CA ASN A 138 -4.00 -3.04 6.59
C ASN A 138 -3.35 -1.76 6.00
N ARG A 139 -2.10 -1.44 6.37
CA ARG A 139 -1.35 -0.22 5.98
C ARG A 139 -0.24 -0.44 4.95
N ILE A 140 -0.23 -1.58 4.25
CA ILE A 140 0.75 -1.85 3.19
C ILE A 140 0.75 -0.73 2.14
N LEU A 141 -0.43 -0.28 1.70
CA LEU A 141 -0.55 0.82 0.76
C LEU A 141 0.05 2.13 1.27
N ASP A 142 -0.06 2.45 2.56
CA ASP A 142 0.57 3.66 3.11
C ASP A 142 2.09 3.56 2.99
N TRP A 143 2.66 2.40 3.31
CA TRP A 143 4.09 2.14 3.17
C TRP A 143 4.56 2.16 1.71
N VAL A 144 3.83 1.52 0.79
CA VAL A 144 4.13 1.55 -0.66
C VAL A 144 4.17 3.00 -1.16
N LEU A 145 3.22 3.84 -0.73
CA LEU A 145 3.19 5.26 -1.09
C LEU A 145 4.27 6.12 -0.41
N THR A 146 5.14 5.54 0.45
CA THR A 146 6.36 6.23 0.92
C THR A 146 7.58 5.97 0.04
N MET A 147 7.52 4.96 -0.81
CA MET A 147 8.64 4.56 -1.65
C MET A 147 8.76 5.50 -2.88
N PRO A 148 9.98 5.97 -3.21
CA PRO A 148 10.21 6.95 -4.28
C PRO A 148 9.61 6.56 -5.65
N ASP A 149 9.59 5.26 -5.96
CA ASP A 149 9.06 4.73 -7.22
C ASP A 149 7.54 4.88 -7.38
N TYR A 150 6.81 5.00 -6.28
CA TYR A 150 5.35 5.07 -6.25
C TYR A 150 4.84 6.47 -5.85
N THR A 151 5.71 7.34 -5.31
CA THR A 151 5.37 8.74 -5.01
C THR A 151 5.45 9.63 -6.24
N ASN A 152 4.30 10.11 -6.77
CA ASN A 152 4.09 11.24 -7.70
C ASN A 152 4.92 11.36 -9.01
N THR A 153 6.04 10.64 -9.16
CA THR A 153 6.99 10.79 -10.27
C THR A 153 6.61 9.95 -11.48
N LYS A 154 5.93 8.81 -11.26
CA LYS A 154 5.50 7.89 -12.32
C LYS A 154 4.00 7.95 -12.64
N GLY A 155 3.24 8.78 -11.93
CA GLY A 155 1.81 8.99 -12.21
C GLY A 155 0.89 7.80 -11.91
N PHE A 156 1.33 6.83 -11.09
CA PHE A 156 0.51 5.66 -10.75
C PHE A 156 -0.70 6.01 -9.87
N LEU A 157 -0.51 6.92 -8.91
CA LEU A 157 -1.59 7.39 -8.06
C LEU A 157 -2.40 8.48 -8.78
N THR A 158 -3.42 8.07 -9.52
CA THR A 158 -4.33 8.98 -10.24
C THR A 158 -5.68 9.09 -9.54
N ALA A 159 -6.46 10.12 -9.86
CA ALA A 159 -7.83 10.27 -9.37
C ALA A 159 -8.68 9.03 -9.71
N ARG A 160 -8.50 8.47 -10.91
CA ARG A 160 -9.16 7.23 -11.35
C ARG A 160 -8.78 6.04 -10.48
N TRP A 161 -7.49 5.85 -10.23
CA TRP A 161 -7.01 4.75 -9.39
C TRP A 161 -7.58 4.88 -7.97
N ILE A 162 -7.54 6.09 -7.39
CA ILE A 162 -8.11 6.35 -6.06
C ILE A 162 -9.59 6.01 -6.03
N ILE A 163 -10.39 6.50 -6.99
CA ILE A 163 -11.82 6.21 -7.06
C ILE A 163 -12.09 4.70 -7.10
N ALA A 164 -11.32 3.96 -7.89
CA ALA A 164 -11.49 2.52 -8.05
C ALA A 164 -11.08 1.72 -6.80
N HIS A 165 -10.09 2.20 -6.03
CA HIS A 165 -9.47 1.43 -4.94
C HIS A 165 -9.68 2.02 -3.55
N ILE A 166 -10.41 3.13 -3.39
CA ILE A 166 -10.55 3.84 -2.12
C ILE A 166 -11.11 2.98 -0.98
N GLN A 167 -11.95 1.99 -1.28
CA GLN A 167 -12.52 1.08 -0.28
C GLN A 167 -11.67 -0.17 -0.02
N HIS A 168 -10.62 -0.40 -0.81
CA HIS A 168 -9.75 -1.55 -0.63
C HIS A 168 -8.81 -1.36 0.57
N TRP A 169 -8.26 -2.48 1.06
CA TRP A 169 -7.25 -2.49 2.13
C TRP A 169 -7.69 -1.71 3.38
N GLY A 170 -8.94 -1.86 3.82
CA GLY A 170 -9.47 -1.20 5.02
C GLY A 170 -10.00 0.22 4.81
N GLY A 171 -9.99 0.72 3.57
CA GLY A 171 -10.67 1.95 3.21
C GLY A 171 -9.99 3.23 3.72
N PRO A 172 -10.64 4.40 3.56
CA PRO A 172 -10.06 5.70 3.90
C PRO A 172 -9.87 5.89 5.41
N ALA A 173 -10.69 5.23 6.25
CA ALA A 173 -10.57 5.28 7.72
C ALA A 173 -9.27 4.67 8.23
N ASN A 174 -8.66 3.78 7.46
CA ASN A 174 -7.44 3.08 7.86
C ASN A 174 -6.14 3.68 7.27
N ARG A 175 -6.27 4.65 6.36
CA ARG A 175 -5.14 5.36 5.75
C ARG A 175 -4.44 6.28 6.77
N GLU A 176 -3.17 6.56 6.55
CA GLU A 176 -2.46 7.60 7.31
C GLU A 176 -2.79 9.01 6.77
N LYS A 177 -2.57 10.03 7.61
CA LYS A 177 -2.83 11.43 7.25
C LYS A 177 -2.14 11.82 5.93
N ASN A 178 -0.89 11.40 5.74
CA ASN A 178 -0.12 11.71 4.53
C ASN A 178 -0.75 11.07 3.27
N THR A 179 -1.19 9.81 3.35
CA THR A 179 -1.90 9.13 2.26
C THR A 179 -3.21 9.83 1.93
N ARG A 180 -3.99 10.23 2.95
CA ARG A 180 -5.22 11.03 2.73
C ARG A 180 -4.92 12.36 2.06
N GLN A 181 -3.85 13.05 2.45
CA GLN A 181 -3.42 14.28 1.78
C GLN A 181 -3.05 14.06 0.32
N MET A 182 -2.32 12.98 0.00
CA MET A 182 -2.01 12.60 -1.38
C MET A 182 -3.28 12.34 -2.19
N TYR A 183 -4.24 11.61 -1.63
CA TYR A 183 -5.51 11.34 -2.31
C TYR A 183 -6.29 12.61 -2.58
N ILE A 184 -6.41 13.50 -1.58
CA ILE A 184 -7.11 14.77 -1.72
C ILE A 184 -6.40 15.64 -2.75
N ALA A 185 -5.08 15.74 -2.72
CA ALA A 185 -4.32 16.52 -3.70
C ALA A 185 -4.61 16.06 -5.13
N GLU A 186 -4.64 14.74 -5.35
CA GLU A 186 -4.95 14.15 -6.65
C GLU A 186 -6.41 14.36 -7.07
N LEU A 187 -7.36 14.10 -6.16
CA LEU A 187 -8.79 14.27 -6.41
C LEU A 187 -9.20 15.74 -6.62
N MET A 188 -8.39 16.70 -6.15
CA MET A 188 -8.63 18.13 -6.36
C MET A 188 -8.12 18.63 -7.72
N LYS A 189 -7.29 17.86 -8.44
CA LYS A 189 -6.91 18.18 -9.83
C LYS A 189 -8.14 18.26 -10.74
N PRO A 190 -8.08 18.99 -11.88
CA PRO A 190 -9.20 19.05 -12.83
C PRO A 190 -9.63 17.64 -13.26
N PRO A 191 -10.90 17.23 -13.02
CA PRO A 191 -11.35 15.88 -13.35
C PRO A 191 -11.76 15.80 -14.81
N SER A 192 -11.71 14.59 -15.38
CA SER A 192 -12.56 14.28 -16.54
C SER A 192 -14.04 14.27 -16.15
N LEU A 193 -14.94 14.36 -17.14
CA LEU A 193 -16.38 14.31 -16.90
C LEU A 193 -16.81 13.01 -16.17
N THR A 194 -16.17 11.89 -16.48
CA THR A 194 -16.44 10.58 -15.86
C THR A 194 -15.93 10.47 -14.42
N GLU A 195 -15.00 11.33 -14.01
CA GLU A 195 -14.40 11.32 -12.67
C GLU A 195 -15.03 12.36 -11.74
N LEU A 196 -15.81 13.30 -12.26
CA LEU A 196 -16.34 14.42 -11.49
C LEU A 196 -17.20 13.96 -10.29
N ALA A 197 -18.24 13.15 -10.56
CA ALA A 197 -19.14 12.64 -9.53
C ALA A 197 -18.49 11.64 -8.56
N PRO A 198 -17.84 10.55 -9.03
CA PRO A 198 -17.21 9.61 -8.12
C PRO A 198 -16.02 10.21 -7.37
N GLY A 199 -15.30 11.17 -7.96
CA GLY A 199 -14.20 11.87 -7.30
C GLY A 199 -14.68 12.76 -6.14
N ALA A 200 -15.80 13.46 -6.31
CA ALA A 200 -16.42 14.21 -5.21
C ALA A 200 -16.89 13.28 -4.08
N ARG A 201 -17.44 12.11 -4.42
CA ARG A 201 -17.83 11.11 -3.42
C ARG A 201 -16.61 10.57 -2.67
N ALA A 202 -15.54 10.23 -3.37
CA ALA A 202 -14.29 9.78 -2.76
C ALA A 202 -13.70 10.83 -1.82
N LEU A 203 -13.68 12.11 -2.23
CA LEU A 203 -13.24 13.23 -1.39
C LEU A 203 -14.08 13.33 -0.10
N PHE A 204 -15.40 13.19 -0.22
CA PHE A 204 -16.30 13.18 0.93
C PHE A 204 -16.01 12.00 1.88
N ASP A 205 -15.83 10.80 1.35
CA ASP A 205 -15.55 9.61 2.15
C ASP A 205 -14.20 9.72 2.88
N ILE A 206 -13.18 10.34 2.27
CA ILE A 206 -11.91 10.62 2.95
C ILE A 206 -12.12 11.54 4.15
N LEU A 207 -12.75 12.71 3.94
CA LEU A 207 -12.94 13.72 4.98
C LEU A 207 -13.80 13.18 6.14
N ARG A 208 -14.85 12.43 5.82
CA ARG A 208 -15.74 11.81 6.83
C ARG A 208 -15.06 10.71 7.64
N SER A 209 -14.06 10.04 7.05
CA SER A 209 -13.36 8.95 7.72
C SER A 209 -12.29 9.40 8.73
N ALA A 210 -11.86 10.66 8.66
CA ALA A 210 -10.84 11.21 9.54
C ALA A 210 -11.44 11.75 10.85
N PRO A 211 -10.72 11.72 11.98
CA PRO A 211 -11.10 12.48 13.17
C PRO A 211 -11.25 13.97 12.82
N LEU A 212 -12.15 14.68 13.50
CA LEU A 212 -12.46 16.07 13.14
C LEU A 212 -11.24 16.99 13.05
N ALA A 213 -10.33 16.92 14.03
CA ALA A 213 -9.12 17.74 14.01
C ALA A 213 -8.29 17.48 12.75
N GLU A 214 -8.16 16.22 12.35
CA GLU A 214 -7.46 15.84 11.13
C GLU A 214 -8.24 16.25 9.87
N ALA A 215 -9.56 16.09 9.83
CA ALA A 215 -10.38 16.56 8.72
C ALA A 215 -10.22 18.08 8.51
N ARG A 216 -10.16 18.86 9.60
CA ARG A 216 -9.86 20.29 9.55
C ARG A 216 -8.47 20.55 8.95
N ASP A 217 -7.46 19.79 9.34
CA ASP A 217 -6.11 19.89 8.78
C ASP A 217 -6.10 19.55 7.29
N LEU A 218 -6.80 18.51 6.86
CA LEU A 218 -6.92 18.10 5.47
C LEU A 218 -7.58 19.19 4.62
N ILE A 219 -8.66 19.81 5.12
CA ILE A 219 -9.30 20.96 4.47
C ILE A 219 -8.34 22.16 4.40
N THR A 220 -7.60 22.43 5.48
CA THR A 220 -6.61 23.52 5.54
C THR A 220 -5.48 23.30 4.53
N PHE A 221 -5.03 22.04 4.37
CA PHE A 221 -4.04 21.64 3.36
C PHE A 221 -4.52 21.98 1.95
N VAL A 222 -5.78 21.67 1.59
CA VAL A 222 -6.35 22.03 0.28
C VAL A 222 -6.32 23.54 0.02
N GLY A 223 -6.56 24.34 1.05
CA GLY A 223 -6.50 25.79 0.96
C GLY A 223 -5.09 26.38 0.90
N GLY A 224 -4.04 25.57 1.03
CA GLY A 224 -2.66 26.04 1.14
C GLY A 224 -2.39 26.75 2.47
N GLY A 225 -2.98 26.25 3.57
CA GLY A 225 -2.85 26.84 4.91
C GLY A 225 -4.07 27.64 5.36
N ASP A 226 -5.03 27.91 4.46
CA ASP A 226 -6.27 28.64 4.77
C ASP A 226 -7.48 27.69 4.76
N PHE A 227 -8.04 27.44 5.95
CA PHE A 227 -9.21 26.58 6.13
C PHE A 227 -10.44 27.09 5.37
N ALA A 228 -10.71 28.40 5.36
CA ALA A 228 -11.90 28.96 4.72
C ALA A 228 -11.81 28.81 3.19
N LYS A 229 -10.63 29.06 2.63
CA LYS A 229 -10.32 28.82 1.22
C LYS A 229 -10.45 27.34 0.86
N GLY A 230 -9.86 26.44 1.66
CA GLY A 230 -9.95 25.01 1.44
C GLY A 230 -11.38 24.49 1.44
N ARG A 231 -12.20 24.92 2.41
CA ARG A 231 -13.63 24.60 2.46
C ARG A 231 -14.37 25.07 1.21
N LYS A 232 -14.11 26.30 0.75
CA LYS A 232 -14.72 26.85 -0.47
C LYS A 232 -14.37 25.99 -1.69
N MET A 233 -13.09 25.63 -1.85
CA MET A 233 -12.64 24.80 -2.98
C MET A 233 -13.29 23.42 -2.98
N ILE A 234 -13.38 22.77 -1.82
CA ILE A 234 -14.04 21.47 -1.68
C ILE A 234 -15.54 21.58 -1.98
N ALA A 235 -16.21 22.60 -1.43
CA ALA A 235 -17.63 22.84 -1.68
C ALA A 235 -17.92 23.12 -3.17
N GLU A 236 -17.07 23.88 -3.86
CA GLU A 236 -17.20 24.10 -5.31
C GLU A 236 -16.99 22.81 -6.10
N ARG A 237 -16.02 21.99 -5.72
CA ARG A 237 -15.75 20.70 -6.35
C ARG A 237 -16.95 19.76 -6.22
N ILE A 238 -17.52 19.70 -5.03
CA ILE A 238 -18.69 18.89 -4.70
C ILE A 238 -19.96 19.45 -5.38
N GLY A 239 -20.17 20.76 -5.33
CA GLY A 239 -21.34 21.44 -5.87
C GLY A 239 -21.46 21.34 -7.40
N LYS A 240 -20.34 21.23 -8.13
CA LYS A 240 -20.32 20.97 -9.57
C LYS A 240 -20.96 19.64 -9.96
N VAL A 241 -21.00 18.65 -9.06
CA VAL A 241 -21.61 17.34 -9.31
C VAL A 241 -23.11 17.37 -9.09
N TRP A 242 -23.55 18.04 -8.03
CA TRP A 242 -24.92 17.92 -7.53
C TRP A 242 -25.83 19.10 -7.89
N GLY A 243 -25.38 20.00 -8.78
CA GLY A 243 -26.28 20.85 -9.56
C GLY A 243 -27.02 21.96 -8.80
N GLY A 244 -26.43 22.54 -7.75
CA GLY A 244 -27.00 23.77 -7.15
C GLY A 244 -26.78 23.93 -5.66
N SER A 245 -27.07 25.15 -5.19
CA SER A 245 -26.87 25.66 -3.83
C SER A 245 -27.35 24.73 -2.70
N ALA A 246 -28.37 23.90 -2.91
CA ALA A 246 -28.93 23.01 -1.89
C ALA A 246 -27.96 21.92 -1.39
N VAL A 247 -27.03 21.43 -2.23
CA VAL A 247 -26.03 20.43 -1.77
C VAL A 247 -24.80 21.10 -1.18
N ILE A 248 -24.48 22.33 -1.61
CA ILE A 248 -23.56 23.20 -0.87
C ILE A 248 -24.16 23.47 0.50
N GLU A 249 -25.45 23.73 0.61
CA GLU A 249 -26.14 23.99 1.87
C GLU A 249 -26.26 22.73 2.73
N HIS A 250 -26.49 21.54 2.17
CA HIS A 250 -26.49 20.28 2.92
C HIS A 250 -25.08 19.84 3.34
N PHE A 251 -24.07 19.95 2.48
CA PHE A 251 -22.67 19.72 2.85
C PHE A 251 -22.19 20.75 3.86
N THR A 252 -22.57 22.02 3.69
CA THR A 252 -22.29 23.07 4.67
C THR A 252 -23.06 22.79 5.94
N ASN A 253 -24.30 22.31 5.92
CA ASN A 253 -25.09 21.98 7.10
C ASN A 253 -24.64 20.68 7.78
N ASP A 254 -24.08 19.71 7.07
CA ASP A 254 -23.50 18.49 7.63
C ASP A 254 -22.11 18.76 8.19
N VAL A 255 -21.29 19.56 7.51
CA VAL A 255 -20.02 20.08 8.02
C VAL A 255 -20.27 21.05 9.19
N VAL A 256 -21.33 21.86 9.14
CA VAL A 256 -21.76 22.78 10.23
C VAL A 256 -22.45 22.00 11.34
N ALA A 257 -23.16 20.90 11.07
CA ALA A 257 -23.69 19.99 12.08
C ALA A 257 -22.54 19.25 12.77
N TRP A 258 -21.52 18.85 12.01
CA TRP A 258 -20.24 18.38 12.54
C TRP A 258 -19.55 19.45 13.39
N GLN A 259 -19.56 20.73 12.99
CA GLN A 259 -19.04 21.84 13.79
C GLN A 259 -19.90 22.13 15.03
N LYS A 260 -21.23 21.97 14.96
CA LYS A 260 -22.17 22.21 16.07
C LYS A 260 -22.07 21.13 17.14
N MET A 261 -21.80 19.87 16.80
CA MET A 261 -21.45 18.84 17.79
C MET A 261 -20.22 19.25 18.60
N THR A 262 -19.24 19.94 17.98
CA THR A 262 -17.99 20.28 18.66
C THR A 262 -17.99 21.53 19.52
N ALA A 263 -18.91 22.46 19.32
CA ALA A 263 -19.09 23.57 20.24
C ALA A 263 -19.73 23.13 21.58
N ILE A 264 -20.56 22.09 21.54
CA ILE A 264 -21.29 21.54 22.69
C ILE A 264 -20.48 20.46 23.41
N ASP A 265 -19.78 19.57 22.68
CA ASP A 265 -19.01 18.46 23.27
C ASP A 265 -17.60 18.85 23.74
N LEU A 266 -17.05 19.99 23.30
CA LEU A 266 -15.74 20.51 23.78
C LEU A 266 -15.86 21.57 24.88
N GLY A 267 -17.06 21.83 25.42
CA GLY A 267 -17.26 22.76 26.53
C GLY A 267 -16.92 24.22 26.23
N MET A 268 -16.87 24.62 24.96
CA MET A 268 -16.46 25.97 24.54
C MET A 268 -17.62 26.97 24.39
N VAL A 269 -18.86 26.57 24.71
CA VAL A 269 -19.98 27.49 24.91
C VAL A 269 -20.42 27.37 26.37
N PRO A 270 -20.40 28.46 27.17
CA PRO A 270 -21.01 28.45 28.49
C PRO A 270 -22.47 28.05 28.31
N ARG A 271 -22.92 27.00 29.02
CA ARG A 271 -24.35 26.70 29.10
C ARG A 271 -25.02 27.95 29.67
N ALA A 272 -25.74 28.69 28.83
CA ALA A 272 -26.67 29.68 29.31
C ALA A 272 -27.65 28.94 30.23
N ARG A 273 -27.64 29.31 31.51
CA ARG A 273 -28.66 28.88 32.47
C ARG A 273 -29.97 29.56 32.15
#